data_AF-A0A3M1PWI5-F1
#
_entry.id   AF-A0A3M1PWI5-F1
#
_cell.length_a   1.000
_cell.length_b   1.000
_cell.length_c   1.000
_cell.angle_alpha   90.00
_cell.angle_beta   90.00
_cell.angle_gamma   90.00
#
_symmetry.space_group_name_H-M   'P 1'
#
loop_
_entity.id
_entity.type
_entity.pdbx_description
1 polymer ?
#
loop_
_entity_poly.entity_id
_entity_poly.type
_entity_poly.pdbx_seq_one_letter_code
_entity_poly.pdbx_strand_id
1 'polypeptide(L)'
;MVRVAFFLLAAAAALLVACEPLEAPPPEAFPLARERMETGGEIPEEFGELVGVTTTAGYRESYAQLWFEDTEGTIRIVYVHIDDRRIDPSVDLIRRSRPAVEPETGEEQP
;
A
#
# COMPACT_ATOMS: atom_id res chain seq x y z
N MET A 1 -36.09 -46.16 -12.86
CA MET A 1 -35.91 -44.97 -12.00
C MET A 1 -34.64 -45.04 -11.15
N VAL A 2 -34.34 -46.17 -10.47
CA VAL A 2 -33.14 -46.34 -9.62
C VAL A 2 -31.81 -46.00 -10.32
N ARG A 3 -31.64 -46.38 -11.59
CA ARG A 3 -30.42 -46.09 -12.36
C ARG A 3 -30.20 -44.59 -12.61
N VAL A 4 -31.28 -43.83 -12.85
CA VAL A 4 -31.20 -42.38 -13.12
C VAL A 4 -30.86 -41.61 -11.83
N ALA A 5 -31.43 -42.03 -10.70
CA ALA A 5 -31.11 -41.46 -9.40
C ALA A 5 -29.62 -41.66 -9.03
N PHE A 6 -29.06 -42.83 -9.36
CA PHE A 6 -27.64 -43.10 -9.11
C PHE A 6 -26.70 -42.20 -9.92
N PHE A 7 -27.01 -41.99 -11.21
CA PHE A 7 -26.22 -41.10 -12.07
C PHE A 7 -26.27 -39.64 -11.60
N LEU A 8 -27.44 -39.14 -11.17
CA LEU A 8 -27.57 -37.79 -10.63
C LEU A 8 -26.80 -37.61 -9.32
N LEU A 9 -26.83 -38.62 -8.45
CA LEU A 9 -26.08 -38.59 -7.19
C LEU A 9 -24.56 -38.59 -7.45
N ALA A 10 -24.10 -39.41 -8.39
CA ALA A 10 -22.69 -39.47 -8.78
C ALA A 10 -22.21 -38.16 -9.42
N ALA A 11 -23.03 -37.54 -10.27
CA ALA A 11 -22.71 -36.24 -10.88
C ALA A 11 -22.63 -35.11 -9.84
N ALA A 12 -23.55 -35.10 -8.85
CA ALA A 12 -23.51 -34.14 -7.76
C ALA A 12 -22.28 -34.32 -6.85
N ALA A 13 -21.89 -35.58 -6.57
CA ALA A 13 -20.68 -35.87 -5.79
C ALA A 13 -19.40 -35.43 -6.52
N ALA A 14 -19.33 -35.61 -7.84
CA ALA A 14 -18.18 -35.17 -8.65
C ALA A 14 -18.00 -33.65 -8.64
N LEU A 15 -19.09 -32.87 -8.63
CA LEU A 15 -19.03 -31.41 -8.55
C LEU A 15 -18.47 -30.90 -7.21
N LEU A 16 -18.67 -31.64 -6.12
CA LEU A 16 -18.15 -31.26 -4.80
C LEU A 16 -16.64 -31.52 -4.65
N VAL A 17 -16.09 -32.47 -5.40
CA VAL A 17 -14.64 -32.78 -5.38
C VAL A 17 -13.83 -31.82 -6.27
N ALA A 18 -14.48 -31.15 -7.22
CA ALA A 18 -13.84 -30.15 -8.08
C ALA A 18 -13.62 -28.77 -7.41
N CYS A 19 -14.08 -28.60 -6.17
CA CYS A 19 -13.73 -27.44 -5.35
C CYS A 19 -12.32 -27.60 -4.80
N GLU A 20 -11.31 -27.24 -5.59
CA GLU A 20 -9.99 -26.93 -5.03
C GLU A 20 -10.13 -25.73 -4.08
N PRO A 21 -9.63 -25.83 -2.84
CA PRO A 21 -9.63 -24.70 -1.92
C PRO A 21 -8.80 -23.58 -2.55
N LEU A 22 -9.45 -22.45 -2.83
CA LEU A 22 -8.76 -21.23 -3.24
C LEU A 22 -7.67 -20.94 -2.21
N GLU A 23 -6.44 -20.87 -2.69
CA GLU A 23 -5.28 -20.54 -1.87
C GLU A 23 -5.55 -19.18 -1.22
N ALA A 24 -5.40 -19.12 0.11
CA ALA A 24 -5.62 -17.86 0.82
C ALA A 24 -4.68 -16.80 0.23
N PRO A 25 -5.17 -15.58 -0.03
CA PRO A 25 -4.29 -14.51 -0.48
C PRO A 25 -3.13 -14.40 0.52
N PRO A 26 -1.88 -14.23 0.04
CA PRO A 26 -0.75 -14.08 0.94
C PRO A 26 -1.08 -12.97 1.95
N PRO A 27 -0.74 -13.16 3.24
CA PRO A 27 -1.01 -12.15 4.25
C PRO A 27 -0.49 -10.82 3.75
N GLU A 28 -1.35 -9.79 3.76
CA GLU A 28 -1.02 -8.46 3.27
C GLU A 28 0.37 -8.08 3.76
N ALA A 29 1.25 -7.70 2.81
CA ALA A 29 2.60 -7.27 3.13
C ALA A 29 2.50 -6.27 4.29
N PHE A 30 3.14 -6.64 5.40
CA PHE A 30 3.05 -6.02 6.73
C PHE A 30 2.58 -4.57 6.74
N PRO A 31 1.67 -4.19 7.66
CA PRO A 31 1.28 -2.79 7.78
C PRO A 31 2.54 -1.95 7.95
N LEU A 32 2.70 -0.95 7.10
CA LEU A 32 3.78 0.02 7.19
C LEU A 32 3.88 0.52 8.64
N ALA A 33 5.08 0.84 9.10
CA ALA A 33 5.23 1.49 10.39
C ALA A 33 4.37 2.77 10.37
N ARG A 34 3.61 2.99 11.44
CA ARG A 34 2.66 4.10 11.52
C ARG A 34 3.00 4.97 12.71
N GLU A 35 3.12 6.26 12.47
CA GLU A 35 3.35 7.27 13.51
C GLU A 35 2.16 8.24 13.54
N ARG A 36 1.99 8.88 14.69
CA ARG A 36 0.99 9.95 14.85
C ARG A 36 1.68 11.29 14.64
N MET A 37 1.17 12.07 13.72
CA MET A 37 1.52 13.46 13.51
C MET A 37 0.96 14.30 14.67
N GLU A 38 1.85 15.00 15.36
CA GLU A 38 1.52 15.85 16.52
C GLU A 38 0.90 17.20 16.11
N THR A 39 1.09 17.62 14.86
CA THR A 39 0.61 18.91 14.35
C THR A 39 -0.87 18.88 13.98
N GLY A 40 -1.60 19.86 14.50
CA GLY A 40 -3.06 19.98 14.36
C GLY A 40 -3.50 20.41 12.97
N GLY A 41 -3.42 19.52 11.98
CA GLY A 41 -3.91 19.74 10.62
C GLY A 41 -2.91 20.41 9.68
N GLU A 42 -1.65 20.51 10.08
CA GLU A 42 -0.55 21.00 9.26
C GLU A 42 0.47 19.88 9.04
N ILE A 43 1.05 19.82 7.85
CA ILE A 43 2.10 18.85 7.52
C ILE A 43 3.44 19.48 7.92
N PRO A 44 4.22 18.85 8.81
CA PRO A 44 5.48 19.41 9.27
C PRO A 44 6.52 19.56 8.16
N GLU A 45 7.35 20.59 8.25
CA GLU A 45 8.42 20.84 7.27
C GLU A 45 9.47 19.71 7.27
N GLU A 46 9.68 19.05 8.42
CA GLU A 46 10.62 17.93 8.54
C GLU A 46 10.21 16.68 7.75
N PHE A 47 8.99 16.62 7.20
CA PHE A 47 8.60 15.52 6.32
C PHE A 47 9.36 15.56 4.99
N GLY A 48 9.90 16.72 4.62
CA GLY A 48 10.74 16.90 3.44
C GLY A 48 9.96 17.31 2.20
N GLU A 49 10.48 16.93 1.04
CA GLU A 49 9.92 17.34 -0.25
C GLU A 49 8.70 16.48 -0.61
N LEU A 50 7.63 17.10 -1.12
CA LEU A 50 6.50 16.38 -1.70
C LEU A 50 6.92 15.76 -3.04
N VAL A 51 7.18 14.46 -3.04
CA VAL A 51 7.65 13.70 -4.21
C VAL A 51 6.53 13.05 -5.01
N GLY A 52 5.31 12.97 -4.45
CA GLY A 52 4.19 12.34 -5.14
C GLY A 52 2.83 12.61 -4.53
N VAL A 53 1.80 12.53 -5.37
CA VAL A 53 0.40 12.60 -4.99
C VAL A 53 -0.35 11.48 -5.70
N THR A 54 -1.07 10.67 -4.94
CA THR A 54 -1.94 9.64 -5.52
C THR A 54 -3.36 9.81 -5.00
N THR A 55 -4.33 9.60 -5.88
CA THR A 55 -5.73 9.44 -5.53
C THR A 55 -6.13 8.09 -6.10
N THR A 56 -6.73 7.23 -5.29
CA THR A 56 -7.17 5.92 -5.77
C THR A 56 -8.67 5.84 -5.60
N ALA A 57 -9.39 5.41 -6.65
CA ALA A 57 -10.83 5.19 -6.56
C ALA A 57 -11.19 4.03 -5.62
N GLY A 58 -10.24 3.11 -5.34
CA GLY A 58 -10.47 1.91 -4.54
C GLY A 58 -10.29 2.10 -3.02
N TYR A 59 -9.56 3.12 -2.57
CA TYR A 59 -9.30 3.37 -1.15
C TYR A 59 -10.17 4.52 -0.69
N ARG A 60 -11.29 4.19 -0.01
CA ARG A 60 -12.26 5.11 0.61
C ARG A 60 -12.47 6.37 -0.24
N GLU A 61 -13.49 6.32 -1.11
CA GLU A 61 -13.97 7.47 -1.89
C GLU A 61 -13.73 8.76 -1.09
N SER A 62 -12.86 9.65 -1.60
CA SER A 62 -12.46 10.94 -1.01
C SER A 62 -11.12 11.05 -0.26
N TYR A 63 -10.19 10.08 -0.34
CA TYR A 63 -8.81 10.28 0.14
C TYR A 63 -7.78 10.54 -0.97
N ALA A 64 -6.88 11.48 -0.71
CA ALA A 64 -5.60 11.64 -1.40
C ALA A 64 -4.45 11.17 -0.48
N GLN A 65 -3.41 10.61 -1.08
CA GLN A 65 -2.16 10.28 -0.40
C GLN A 65 -1.08 11.23 -0.90
N LEU A 66 -0.43 11.91 0.04
CA LEU A 66 0.71 12.79 -0.20
C LEU A 66 1.97 12.08 0.26
N TRP A 67 2.97 12.02 -0.62
CA TRP A 67 4.20 11.27 -0.41
C TRP A 67 5.34 12.26 -0.23
N PHE A 68 5.91 12.29 0.97
CA PHE A 68 7.03 13.16 1.31
C PHE A 68 8.31 12.35 1.47
N GLU A 69 9.44 12.86 1.01
CA GLU A 69 10.76 12.26 1.21
C GLU A 69 11.68 13.23 1.95
N ASP A 70 12.24 12.79 3.08
CA ASP A 70 13.22 13.57 3.83
C ASP A 70 14.66 13.36 3.31
N THR A 71 15.61 14.12 3.87
CA THR A 71 17.03 14.04 3.48
C THR A 71 17.67 12.68 3.76
N GLU A 72 17.10 11.90 4.69
CA GLU A 72 17.55 10.55 5.02
C GLU A 72 16.96 9.49 4.07
N GLY A 73 16.03 9.87 3.18
CA GLY A 73 15.33 8.96 2.27
C GLY A 73 14.15 8.24 2.91
N THR A 74 13.66 8.70 4.06
CA THR A 74 12.42 8.17 4.65
C THR A 74 11.23 8.78 3.93
N ILE A 75 10.36 7.91 3.42
CA ILE A 75 9.10 8.32 2.82
C ILE A 75 8.01 8.32 3.88
N ARG A 76 7.29 9.42 3.99
CA ARG A 76 6.10 9.58 4.83
C ARG A 76 4.86 9.75 3.94
N ILE A 77 3.84 8.94 4.19
CA ILE A 77 2.58 8.98 3.48
C ILE A 77 1.53 9.63 4.38
N VAL A 78 1.08 10.81 3.97
CA VAL A 78 0.04 11.57 4.65
C VAL A 78 -1.27 11.41 3.90
N TYR A 79 -2.33 11.06 4.63
CA TYR A 79 -3.67 10.92 4.06
C TYR A 79 -4.46 12.20 4.26
N VAL A 80 -5.01 12.74 3.17
CA VAL A 80 -5.87 13.92 3.20
C VAL A 80 -7.24 13.53 2.71
N HIS A 81 -8.25 13.78 3.53
CA HIS A 81 -9.63 13.62 3.12
C HIS A 81 -10.08 14.90 2.41
N ILE A 82 -10.45 14.75 1.14
CA ILE A 82 -10.60 15.85 0.17
C ILE A 82 -11.89 16.64 0.46
N ASP A 83 -12.97 15.94 0.84
CA ASP A 83 -14.30 16.55 1.01
C ASP A 83 -14.40 17.42 2.26
N ASP A 84 -13.80 16.97 3.37
CA ASP A 84 -13.80 17.69 4.66
C ASP A 84 -12.51 18.52 4.86
N ARG A 85 -11.57 18.46 3.89
CA ARG A 85 -10.27 19.14 3.90
C ARG A 85 -9.47 18.83 5.17
N ARG A 86 -9.55 17.60 5.66
CA ARG A 86 -8.91 17.18 6.90
C ARG A 86 -7.72 16.28 6.61
N ILE A 87 -6.64 16.53 7.33
CA ILE A 87 -5.46 15.65 7.34
C ILE A 87 -5.68 14.55 8.38
N ASP A 88 -5.46 13.30 7.99
CA ASP A 88 -5.41 12.20 8.97
C ASP A 88 -4.16 12.37 9.83
N PRO A 89 -4.28 12.34 11.17
CA PRO A 89 -3.12 12.44 12.04
C PRO A 89 -2.22 11.19 11.97
N SER A 90 -2.61 10.13 11.28
CA SER A 90 -1.81 8.92 11.10
C SER A 90 -0.98 9.01 9.84
N VAL A 91 0.32 8.74 9.96
CA VAL A 91 1.29 8.79 8.87
C VAL A 91 1.93 7.41 8.73
N ASP A 92 1.95 6.89 7.51
CA ASP A 92 2.65 5.64 7.21
C ASP A 92 4.10 5.93 6.78
N LEU A 93 5.03 5.08 7.19
CA LEU A 93 6.46 5.26 6.98
C LEU A 93 7.07 4.13 6.14
N ILE A 94 7.86 4.51 5.14
CA ILE A 94 8.72 3.62 4.37
C ILE A 94 10.15 4.11 4.53
N ARG A 95 10.96 3.35 5.26
CA ARG A 95 12.39 3.65 5.41
C ARG A 95 13.16 3.06 4.23
N ARG A 96 13.84 3.90 3.45
CA ARG A 96 14.75 3.45 2.40
C ARG A 96 16.18 3.69 2.86
N SER A 97 17.02 2.67 2.77
CA SER A 97 18.47 2.85 2.83
C SER A 97 18.91 3.45 1.49
N ARG A 98 19.25 4.74 1.46
CA ARG A 98 19.86 5.34 0.28
C ARG A 98 21.22 4.65 0.07
N PRO A 99 21.48 4.01 -1.08
CA PRO A 99 22.85 3.59 -1.37
C PRO A 99 23.73 4.84 -1.38
N ALA A 100 24.88 4.77 -0.71
CA ALA A 100 25.84 5.86 -0.73
C ALA A 100 26.14 6.22 -2.18
N VAL A 101 25.91 7.48 -2.55
CA VAL A 101 26.35 8.00 -3.85
C VAL A 101 27.87 7.99 -3.79
N GLU A 102 28.51 7.03 -4.44
CA GLU A 102 29.97 7.07 -4.61
C GLU A 102 30.30 8.38 -5.33
N PRO A 103 31.22 9.20 -4.79
CA PRO A 103 31.56 10.46 -5.42
C PRO A 103 32.08 10.17 -6.83
N GLU A 104 31.40 10.73 -7.84
CA GLU A 104 31.87 10.67 -9.20
C GLU A 104 33.29 11.26 -9.22
N THR A 105 34.26 10.38 -9.46
CA THR A 105 35.65 10.79 -9.56
C THR A 105 35.75 11.54 -10.86
N GLY A 106 35.65 12.88 -10.78
CA GLY A 106 35.86 13.76 -11.91
C GLY A 106 37.29 13.59 -12.41
N GLU A 107 37.49 12.67 -13.36
CA GLU A 107 38.65 12.70 -14.23
C GLU A 107 38.50 13.91 -15.15
N GLU A 108 39.09 15.01 -14.69
CA GLU A 108 39.46 16.16 -15.51
C GLU A 108 40.39 15.64 -16.62
N GLN A 109 39.83 15.39 -17.81
CA GLN A 109 40.62 15.06 -19.01
C GLN A 109 41.22 16.35 -19.58
N PRO A 110 42.53 16.35 -19.91
CA PRO A 110 43.30 17.53 -20.31
C PRO A 110 42.96 18.07 -21.72
#